data_AF-A0A0S8CKM7-F1
#
_entry.id   AF-A0A0S8CKM7-F1
#
_cell.length_a   1.000
_cell.length_b   1.000
_cell.length_c   1.000
_cell.angle_alpha   90.00
_cell.angle_beta   90.00
_cell.angle_gamma   90.00
#
_symmetry.space_group_name_H-M   'P 1'
#
loop_
_entity.id
_entity.type
_entity.pdbx_description
1 polymer ?
#
loop_
_entity_poly.entity_id
_entity_poly.type
_entity_poly.pdbx_seq_one_letter_code
_entity_poly.pdbx_strand_id
1 'polypeptide(L)'
;MKRIRVFIKAIFLVVLAIFLQRCATQTVSIEIENSLPQSKLAYYNDSFDKLREDLWEKAGFTFSQAQLRQFRAADLTIEDGVLRIKTKTGGFSKGGLVSKYKLGGDFDVQVECHMDFLVGKQDMDQVLGFGIVERGKKTGEMRGIFLGLLKRGESGESIIHSNYGEKGKFHPGNWHRTGDFYGTLRFVRTGHEISTLYKKQGEKQWRKLNTFPSTRNDAIVGFALQNFIVKRNSITAKSSIIAKFDNFKINAAQEIIEEEI
;
A
#
# COMPACT_ATOMS: atom_id res chain seq x y z
N MET A 1 -12.11 -24.66 -39.12
CA MET A 1 -11.41 -25.11 -37.90
C MET A 1 -10.43 -24.03 -37.46
N LYS A 2 -10.69 -23.40 -36.31
CA LYS A 2 -9.91 -22.28 -35.76
C LYS A 2 -8.73 -22.82 -34.93
N ARG A 3 -7.52 -22.31 -35.17
CA ARG A 3 -6.45 -22.24 -34.17
C ARG A 3 -5.77 -20.88 -34.27
N ILE A 4 -6.37 -19.88 -33.63
CA ILE A 4 -5.71 -18.61 -33.32
C ILE A 4 -5.04 -18.80 -31.96
N ARG A 5 -3.71 -18.90 -31.96
CA ARG A 5 -2.88 -18.88 -30.75
C ARG A 5 -2.84 -17.43 -30.24
N VAL A 6 -3.55 -17.15 -29.16
CA VAL A 6 -3.49 -15.84 -28.47
C VAL A 6 -2.24 -15.82 -27.60
N PHE A 7 -1.27 -14.97 -27.97
CA PHE A 7 -0.13 -14.61 -27.13
C PHE A 7 -0.61 -13.62 -26.05
N ILE A 8 -0.72 -14.08 -24.79
CA ILE A 8 -0.87 -13.22 -23.61
C ILE A 8 0.39 -13.40 -22.76
N LYS A 9 1.35 -12.47 -22.83
CA LYS A 9 2.41 -12.33 -21.82
C LYS A 9 2.87 -10.88 -21.67
N ALA A 10 2.89 -10.46 -20.39
CA ALA A 10 3.73 -9.43 -19.78
C ALA A 10 3.40 -7.95 -20.01
N ILE A 11 2.56 -7.39 -19.13
CA ILE A 11 2.70 -6.02 -18.64
C ILE A 11 2.88 -6.14 -17.12
N PHE A 12 4.13 -6.07 -16.66
CA PHE A 12 4.50 -6.01 -15.25
C PHE A 12 5.35 -4.73 -15.07
N LEU A 13 4.82 -3.78 -14.29
CA LEU A 13 5.35 -2.44 -14.03
C LEU A 13 6.83 -2.43 -13.55
N VAL A 14 7.50 -1.28 -13.74
CA VAL A 14 8.83 -0.79 -13.25
C VAL A 14 8.86 0.76 -13.44
N VAL A 15 9.86 1.60 -13.07
CA VAL A 15 11.29 1.49 -12.66
C VAL A 15 11.56 2.55 -11.57
N LEU A 16 12.51 2.33 -10.62
CA LEU A 16 12.97 3.33 -9.64
C LEU A 16 14.50 3.20 -9.32
N ALA A 17 15.25 4.27 -8.94
CA ALA A 17 16.74 4.29 -8.84
C ALA A 17 17.37 4.95 -7.55
N ILE A 18 18.72 4.97 -7.45
CA ILE A 18 19.63 5.61 -6.45
C ILE A 18 19.46 5.28 -4.92
N PHE A 19 20.18 5.89 -3.95
CA PHE A 19 20.47 5.35 -2.58
C PHE A 19 20.58 6.39 -1.41
N LEU A 20 21.25 6.04 -0.29
CA LEU A 20 21.76 6.86 0.86
C LEU A 20 20.77 7.67 1.76
N GLN A 21 20.80 7.63 3.12
CA GLN A 21 21.55 6.77 4.06
C GLN A 21 20.98 6.72 5.53
N ARG A 22 21.25 5.60 6.24
CA ARG A 22 21.33 5.32 7.71
C ARG A 22 20.93 6.39 8.77
N CYS A 23 20.07 5.94 9.70
CA CYS A 23 19.95 6.42 11.11
C CYS A 23 19.54 7.91 11.31
N ALA A 24 19.22 8.47 12.48
CA ALA A 24 18.94 8.00 13.86
C ALA A 24 17.71 8.79 14.42
N THR A 25 17.14 8.68 15.63
CA THR A 25 17.37 7.84 16.82
C THR A 25 15.99 7.42 17.39
N GLN A 26 15.82 6.20 17.91
CA GLN A 26 14.50 5.65 18.27
C GLN A 26 13.97 5.94 19.68
N THR A 27 12.69 6.32 19.77
CA THR A 27 11.79 6.03 20.91
C THR A 27 10.38 5.73 20.39
N VAL A 28 9.86 4.50 20.38
CA VAL A 28 10.25 3.24 21.07
C VAL A 28 10.11 2.04 20.11
N SER A 29 10.72 0.91 20.46
CA SER A 29 10.69 -0.36 19.72
C SER A 29 9.45 -1.24 20.02
N ILE A 30 9.44 -2.44 19.43
CA ILE A 30 8.71 -3.62 19.91
C ILE A 30 9.73 -4.76 20.12
N GLU A 31 9.31 -5.79 20.85
CA GLU A 31 10.01 -7.04 21.12
C GLU A 31 10.46 -7.74 19.82
N ILE A 32 11.75 -7.60 19.45
CA ILE A 32 12.33 -8.15 18.21
C ILE A 32 13.74 -8.70 18.51
N GLU A 33 13.97 -9.98 18.18
CA GLU A 33 15.20 -10.75 18.44
C GLU A 33 16.44 -10.26 17.66
N ASN A 34 16.29 -9.28 16.78
CA ASN A 34 17.34 -8.75 15.89
C ASN A 34 17.26 -7.22 15.67
N SER A 35 16.39 -6.50 16.39
CA SER A 35 16.23 -5.05 16.12
C SER A 35 17.50 -4.29 16.45
N LEU A 36 17.92 -3.39 15.54
CA LEU A 36 19.15 -2.62 15.73
C LEU A 36 19.05 -1.68 16.94
N PRO A 37 20.20 -1.30 17.52
CA PRO A 37 20.24 -0.35 18.63
C PRO A 37 19.52 0.95 18.31
N GLN A 38 18.85 1.52 19.31
CA GLN A 38 18.15 2.81 19.29
C GLN A 38 18.89 3.93 18.51
N SER A 39 20.21 4.03 18.68
CA SER A 39 21.09 5.01 18.04
C SER A 39 21.27 4.84 16.53
N LYS A 40 20.75 3.73 15.97
CA LYS A 40 20.97 3.29 14.58
C LYS A 40 19.66 3.13 13.80
N LEU A 41 18.61 3.84 14.23
CA LEU A 41 17.27 3.79 13.64
C LEU A 41 16.73 5.21 13.40
N ALA A 42 16.53 5.60 12.14
CA ALA A 42 16.13 6.95 11.72
C ALA A 42 14.68 7.28 12.11
N TYR A 43 14.44 8.52 12.53
CA TYR A 43 13.12 8.98 12.98
C TYR A 43 12.50 9.98 12.00
N TYR A 44 11.59 9.46 11.18
CA TYR A 44 10.82 10.22 10.19
C TYR A 44 9.33 10.10 10.51
N ASN A 45 8.68 11.25 10.73
CA ASN A 45 7.24 11.37 10.91
C ASN A 45 6.73 12.38 9.90
N ASP A 46 5.75 11.97 9.10
CA ASP A 46 5.08 12.83 8.13
C ASP A 46 3.58 12.60 8.32
N SER A 47 3.02 13.25 9.34
CA SER A 47 1.58 13.36 9.61
C SER A 47 0.86 14.25 8.60
N PHE A 48 1.39 14.37 7.37
CA PHE A 48 1.00 15.23 6.24
C PHE A 48 0.67 16.71 6.56
N ASP A 49 0.86 17.16 7.81
CA ASP A 49 0.65 18.53 8.29
C ASP A 49 1.32 19.55 7.36
N LYS A 50 2.46 19.15 6.79
CA LYS A 50 3.06 19.71 5.60
C LYS A 50 3.49 18.55 4.71
N LEU A 51 2.66 18.15 3.75
CA LEU A 51 3.07 17.14 2.78
C LEU A 51 4.40 17.57 2.15
N ARG A 52 5.44 16.77 2.37
CA ARG A 52 6.71 16.90 1.67
C ARG A 52 6.55 16.38 0.25
N GLU A 53 6.08 17.23 -0.67
CA GLU A 53 5.92 16.88 -2.10
C GLU A 53 7.23 16.42 -2.75
N ASP A 54 8.37 16.81 -2.16
CA ASP A 54 9.71 16.33 -2.51
C ASP A 54 9.93 14.85 -2.17
N LEU A 55 9.23 14.30 -1.17
CA LEU A 55 9.35 12.90 -0.76
C LEU A 55 8.17 12.00 -1.16
N TRP A 56 7.13 12.53 -1.81
CA TRP A 56 5.99 11.76 -2.32
C TRP A 56 5.74 12.00 -3.81
N GLU A 57 5.33 10.94 -4.51
CA GLU A 57 4.84 11.00 -5.89
C GLU A 57 3.41 10.47 -5.97
N LYS A 58 2.59 11.07 -6.85
CA LYS A 58 1.22 10.59 -7.09
C LYS A 58 1.24 9.22 -7.77
N ALA A 59 0.58 8.24 -7.14
CA ALA A 59 0.39 6.92 -7.70
C ALA A 59 -0.98 6.82 -8.40
N GLY A 60 -0.97 6.52 -9.70
CA GLY A 60 -2.20 6.42 -10.51
C GLY A 60 -2.01 5.47 -11.70
N PHE A 61 -2.21 4.17 -11.47
CA PHE A 61 -2.01 3.15 -12.52
C PHE A 61 -3.27 2.31 -12.78
N THR A 62 -3.44 1.93 -14.04
CA THR A 62 -4.43 0.95 -14.50
C THR A 62 -3.73 -0.29 -15.04
N PHE A 63 -4.39 -1.45 -14.99
CA PHE A 63 -3.81 -2.75 -15.29
C PHE A 63 -4.19 -3.29 -16.68
N SER A 64 -5.05 -2.62 -17.43
CA SER A 64 -5.44 -3.05 -18.78
C SER A 64 -5.88 -1.89 -19.68
N GLN A 65 -5.87 -2.12 -21.00
CA GLN A 65 -6.40 -1.17 -21.98
C GLN A 65 -7.89 -0.86 -21.77
N ALA A 66 -8.67 -1.86 -21.31
CA ALA A 66 -10.08 -1.66 -20.96
C ALA A 66 -10.23 -0.67 -19.80
N GLN A 67 -9.36 -0.76 -18.79
CA GLN A 67 -9.34 0.16 -17.66
C GLN A 67 -8.89 1.56 -18.07
N LEU A 68 -7.86 1.68 -18.90
CA LEU A 68 -7.35 2.96 -19.41
C LEU A 68 -8.44 3.79 -20.11
N ARG A 69 -9.26 3.16 -20.96
CA ARG A 69 -10.29 3.86 -21.74
C ARG A 69 -11.36 4.55 -20.90
N GLN A 70 -11.59 4.08 -19.68
CA GLN A 70 -12.59 4.61 -18.76
C GLN A 70 -11.94 5.06 -17.44
N PHE A 71 -10.64 5.36 -17.46
CA PHE A 71 -9.91 5.76 -16.28
C PHE A 71 -10.23 7.19 -15.88
N ARG A 72 -10.37 7.41 -14.58
CA ARG A 72 -10.61 8.71 -13.96
C ARG A 72 -9.73 8.82 -12.72
N ALA A 73 -8.72 9.68 -12.78
CA ALA A 73 -7.85 9.94 -11.63
C ALA A 73 -8.71 10.38 -10.44
N ALA A 74 -8.44 9.80 -9.27
CA ALA A 74 -9.09 10.22 -8.03
C ALA A 74 -8.64 11.63 -7.64
N ASP A 75 -9.47 12.34 -6.88
CA ASP A 75 -9.06 13.58 -6.24
C ASP A 75 -8.19 13.25 -5.03
N LEU A 76 -7.04 13.92 -4.93
CA LEU A 76 -6.16 13.87 -3.78
C LEU A 76 -6.13 15.27 -3.19
N THR A 77 -6.56 15.42 -1.94
CA THR A 77 -6.47 16.67 -1.19
C THR A 77 -5.79 16.43 0.15
N ILE A 78 -5.07 17.43 0.63
CA ILE A 78 -4.44 17.40 1.96
C ILE A 78 -4.93 18.63 2.69
N GLU A 79 -5.65 18.39 3.77
CA GLU A 79 -6.30 19.41 4.60
C GLU A 79 -6.08 19.01 6.06
N ASP A 80 -5.58 19.93 6.87
CA ASP A 80 -5.34 19.73 8.31
C ASP A 80 -4.53 18.46 8.65
N GLY A 81 -3.46 18.19 7.91
CA GLY A 81 -2.60 17.02 8.10
C GLY A 81 -3.19 15.69 7.61
N VAL A 82 -4.38 15.70 7.02
CA VAL A 82 -5.04 14.48 6.56
C VAL A 82 -5.01 14.40 5.04
N LEU A 83 -4.41 13.33 4.51
CA LEU A 83 -4.57 12.98 3.11
C LEU A 83 -5.94 12.37 2.88
N ARG A 84 -6.74 13.02 2.03
CA ARG A 84 -8.02 12.52 1.55
C ARG A 84 -7.91 12.11 0.10
N ILE A 85 -8.30 10.86 -0.19
CA ILE A 85 -8.43 10.35 -1.56
C ILE A 85 -9.91 10.09 -1.84
N LYS A 86 -10.43 10.65 -2.94
CA LYS A 86 -11.83 10.45 -3.37
C LYS A 86 -11.88 9.95 -4.81
N THR A 87 -12.47 8.78 -5.02
CA THR A 87 -12.63 8.24 -6.38
C THR A 87 -13.69 9.02 -7.18
N LYS A 88 -13.53 9.02 -8.51
CA LYS A 88 -14.53 9.55 -9.45
C LYS A 88 -15.56 8.48 -9.80
N THR A 89 -16.75 8.93 -10.17
CA THR A 89 -17.84 8.09 -10.67
C THR A 89 -17.74 7.86 -12.18
N GLY A 90 -18.50 6.91 -12.72
CA GLY A 90 -18.63 6.73 -14.17
C GLY A 90 -17.45 6.02 -14.85
N GLY A 91 -16.64 5.27 -14.09
CA GLY A 91 -15.48 4.56 -14.63
C GLY A 91 -14.53 4.02 -13.56
N PHE A 92 -13.39 3.51 -14.03
CA PHE A 92 -12.31 3.04 -13.16
C PHE A 92 -11.61 4.24 -12.53
N SER A 93 -11.45 4.23 -11.22
CA SER A 93 -10.82 5.35 -10.53
C SER A 93 -9.85 4.88 -9.45
N LYS A 94 -8.69 5.52 -9.43
CA LYS A 94 -7.59 5.26 -8.50
C LYS A 94 -6.84 6.56 -8.20
N GLY A 95 -6.35 6.66 -6.97
CA GLY A 95 -5.33 7.62 -6.56
C GLY A 95 -4.53 7.08 -5.39
N GLY A 96 -3.37 7.67 -5.13
CA GLY A 96 -2.47 7.25 -4.06
C GLY A 96 -1.21 8.09 -4.03
N LEU A 97 -0.37 7.87 -3.02
CA LEU A 97 1.01 8.35 -2.99
C LEU A 97 1.97 7.17 -2.84
N VAL A 98 3.15 7.32 -3.40
CA VAL A 98 4.30 6.43 -3.21
C VAL A 98 5.50 7.25 -2.77
N SER A 99 6.32 6.71 -1.88
CA SER A 99 7.52 7.37 -1.39
C SER A 99 8.54 7.50 -2.51
N LYS A 100 9.16 8.69 -2.61
CA LYS A 100 10.38 8.92 -3.39
C LYS A 100 11.63 8.48 -2.63
N TYR A 101 11.53 8.32 -1.31
CA TYR A 101 12.58 7.71 -0.50
C TYR A 101 12.44 6.19 -0.44
N LYS A 102 13.49 5.51 0.01
CA LYS A 102 13.49 4.07 0.27
C LYS A 102 13.85 3.72 1.71
N LEU A 103 13.50 2.51 2.11
CA LEU A 103 13.78 1.91 3.40
C LEU A 103 14.79 0.77 3.21
N GLY A 104 15.98 0.95 3.75
CA GLY A 104 17.06 -0.04 3.77
C GLY A 104 17.09 -0.82 5.09
N GLY A 105 17.51 -2.09 5.03
CA GLY A 105 17.55 -2.97 6.22
C GLY A 105 16.18 -3.19 6.86
N ASP A 106 16.15 -3.49 8.16
CA ASP A 106 14.92 -3.63 8.93
C ASP A 106 14.20 -2.29 9.10
N PHE A 107 12.86 -2.33 9.12
CA PHE A 107 12.05 -1.14 9.30
C PHE A 107 10.71 -1.47 9.94
N ASP A 108 10.05 -0.43 10.42
CA ASP A 108 8.74 -0.45 11.05
C ASP A 108 8.00 0.82 10.63
N VAL A 109 6.98 0.65 9.81
CA VAL A 109 6.20 1.77 9.26
C VAL A 109 4.72 1.55 9.48
N GLN A 110 4.01 2.64 9.73
CA GLN A 110 2.58 2.62 9.96
C GLN A 110 1.87 3.82 9.34
N VAL A 111 0.57 3.67 9.12
CA VAL A 111 -0.32 4.75 8.71
C VAL A 111 -1.68 4.55 9.37
N GLU A 112 -2.25 5.64 9.89
CA GLU A 112 -3.65 5.64 10.30
C GLU A 112 -4.52 5.79 9.05
N CYS A 113 -5.57 4.98 8.94
CA CYS A 113 -6.50 5.09 7.84
C CYS A 113 -7.95 4.92 8.29
N HIS A 114 -8.83 5.62 7.58
CA HIS A 114 -10.27 5.56 7.75
C HIS A 114 -10.93 5.36 6.39
N MET A 115 -11.79 4.35 6.30
CA MET A 115 -12.63 4.08 5.14
C MET A 115 -13.98 3.53 5.59
N ASP A 116 -15.05 4.20 5.16
CA ASP A 116 -16.42 3.72 5.28
C ASP A 116 -16.82 3.00 3.99
N PHE A 117 -17.30 1.77 4.11
CA PHE A 117 -17.73 0.98 2.97
C PHE A 117 -19.15 1.33 2.57
N LEU A 118 -19.37 1.57 1.28
CA LEU A 118 -20.71 1.77 0.77
C LEU A 118 -21.47 0.44 0.71
N VAL A 119 -22.48 0.31 1.55
CA VAL A 119 -23.38 -0.86 1.60
C VAL A 119 -24.23 -0.93 0.33
N GLY A 120 -24.47 -2.16 -0.17
CA GLY A 120 -25.33 -2.41 -1.34
C GLY A 120 -24.77 -1.98 -2.69
N LYS A 121 -23.55 -1.43 -2.77
CA LYS A 121 -22.90 -1.07 -4.03
C LYS A 121 -22.18 -2.27 -4.65
N GLN A 122 -22.77 -2.83 -5.71
CA GLN A 122 -22.24 -3.99 -6.43
C GLN A 122 -21.52 -3.63 -7.74
N ASP A 123 -21.75 -2.40 -8.22
CA ASP A 123 -21.26 -1.88 -9.50
C ASP A 123 -19.80 -1.42 -9.47
N MET A 124 -19.11 -1.62 -8.34
CA MET A 124 -17.70 -1.34 -8.12
C MET A 124 -17.12 -2.20 -7.00
N ASP A 125 -15.80 -2.29 -6.94
CA ASP A 125 -15.11 -2.77 -5.74
C ASP A 125 -14.71 -1.56 -4.90
N GLN A 126 -14.30 -1.79 -3.67
CA GLN A 126 -13.84 -0.71 -2.78
C GLN A 126 -12.56 -1.20 -2.13
N VAL A 127 -11.44 -0.61 -2.54
CA VAL A 127 -10.10 -1.11 -2.19
C VAL A 127 -9.25 0.02 -1.64
N LEU A 128 -8.84 -0.12 -0.39
CA LEU A 128 -7.78 0.69 0.22
C LEU A 128 -6.55 -0.18 0.36
N GLY A 129 -5.40 0.29 -0.11
CA GLY A 129 -4.13 -0.42 0.01
C GLY A 129 -3.09 0.43 0.73
N PHE A 130 -2.32 -0.22 1.60
CA PHE A 130 -1.04 0.22 2.12
C PHE A 130 -0.02 -0.86 1.72
N GLY A 131 1.07 -0.49 1.07
CA GLY A 131 1.96 -1.43 0.42
C GLY A 131 3.42 -1.11 0.60
N ILE A 132 4.22 -2.18 0.59
CA ILE A 132 5.67 -2.17 0.52
C ILE A 132 6.07 -2.84 -0.78
N VAL A 133 6.98 -2.22 -1.54
CA VAL A 133 7.54 -2.82 -2.76
C VAL A 133 9.06 -2.88 -2.62
N GLU A 134 9.60 -4.09 -2.65
CA GLU A 134 11.05 -4.34 -2.63
C GLU A 134 11.62 -4.31 -4.06
N ARG A 135 12.66 -3.50 -4.24
CA ARG A 135 13.25 -3.13 -5.52
C ARG A 135 14.30 -4.17 -5.97
N GLY A 136 13.87 -5.20 -6.72
CA GLY A 136 14.76 -6.20 -7.32
C GLY A 136 15.81 -5.61 -8.29
N LYS A 137 16.87 -6.36 -8.60
CA LYS A 137 17.97 -5.86 -9.47
C LYS A 137 17.50 -5.69 -10.92
N LYS A 138 16.59 -6.55 -11.39
CA LYS A 138 16.04 -6.53 -12.74
C LYS A 138 14.55 -6.21 -12.78
N THR A 139 14.11 -5.74 -13.95
CA THR A 139 12.70 -5.68 -14.34
C THR A 139 12.03 -7.04 -14.15
N GLY A 140 10.98 -7.06 -13.31
CA GLY A 140 10.23 -8.28 -13.00
C GLY A 140 10.65 -9.02 -11.72
N GLU A 141 11.69 -8.56 -11.02
CA GLU A 141 12.11 -9.10 -9.71
C GLU A 141 11.52 -8.32 -8.53
N MET A 142 10.51 -7.49 -8.77
CA MET A 142 9.85 -6.77 -7.69
C MET A 142 9.00 -7.70 -6.84
N ARG A 143 9.07 -7.47 -5.53
CA ARG A 143 8.19 -8.11 -4.56
C ARG A 143 7.30 -7.06 -3.93
N GLY A 144 6.00 -7.28 -3.97
CA GLY A 144 5.02 -6.39 -3.39
C GLY A 144 4.32 -7.07 -2.23
N ILE A 145 4.28 -6.44 -1.07
CA ILE A 145 3.44 -6.88 0.05
C ILE A 145 2.40 -5.80 0.26
N PHE A 146 1.13 -6.21 0.26
CA PHE A 146 0.02 -5.30 0.43
C PHE A 146 -0.79 -5.69 1.65
N LEU A 147 -1.14 -4.69 2.45
CA LEU A 147 -2.06 -4.76 3.58
C LEU A 147 -3.17 -3.75 3.29
N GLY A 148 -4.43 -4.15 3.39
CA GLY A 148 -5.48 -3.27 2.95
C GLY A 148 -6.88 -3.73 3.29
N LEU A 149 -7.84 -2.91 2.87
CA LEU A 149 -9.25 -3.14 3.04
C LEU A 149 -9.86 -3.43 1.67
N LEU A 150 -10.76 -4.42 1.61
CA LEU A 150 -11.43 -4.80 0.39
C LEU A 150 -12.90 -5.08 0.66
N LYS A 151 -13.77 -4.51 -0.16
CA LYS A 151 -15.13 -4.99 -0.37
C LYS A 151 -15.32 -5.21 -1.85
N ARG A 152 -15.61 -6.45 -2.24
CA ARG A 152 -16.00 -6.74 -3.62
C ARG A 152 -17.44 -6.32 -3.84
N GLY A 153 -17.75 -5.87 -5.04
CA GLY A 153 -19.12 -5.52 -5.40
C GLY A 153 -20.09 -6.69 -5.17
N GLU A 154 -19.67 -7.89 -5.54
CA GLU A 154 -20.51 -9.10 -5.51
C GLU A 154 -20.66 -9.72 -4.11
N SER A 155 -19.66 -9.61 -3.24
CA SER A 155 -19.63 -10.38 -1.98
C SER A 155 -20.40 -9.74 -0.83
N GLY A 156 -20.70 -8.44 -0.90
CA GLY A 156 -21.34 -7.73 0.22
C GLY A 156 -20.40 -7.47 1.42
N GLU A 157 -19.48 -8.39 1.70
CA GLU A 157 -18.58 -8.36 2.85
C GLU A 157 -17.36 -7.45 2.62
N SER A 158 -17.00 -6.69 3.66
CA SER A 158 -15.73 -5.98 3.77
C SER A 158 -14.74 -6.73 4.65
N ILE A 159 -13.51 -6.82 4.16
CA ILE A 159 -12.41 -7.53 4.81
C ILE A 159 -11.20 -6.62 4.97
N ILE A 160 -10.42 -6.85 6.01
CA ILE A 160 -9.01 -6.49 6.05
C ILE A 160 -8.22 -7.70 5.56
N HIS A 161 -7.22 -7.50 4.69
CA HIS A 161 -6.45 -8.59 4.11
C HIS A 161 -4.99 -8.22 3.92
N SER A 162 -4.15 -9.24 3.82
CA SER A 162 -2.77 -9.12 3.39
C SER A 162 -2.51 -10.03 2.20
N ASN A 163 -1.58 -9.65 1.33
CA ASN A 163 -1.13 -10.48 0.22
C ASN A 163 0.31 -10.16 -0.19
N TYR A 164 0.92 -11.09 -0.91
CA TYR A 164 2.28 -11.01 -1.40
C TYR A 164 2.30 -11.28 -2.90
N GLY A 165 3.11 -10.54 -3.64
CA GLY A 165 3.36 -10.74 -5.06
C GLY A 165 4.85 -10.87 -5.34
N GLU A 166 5.24 -11.87 -6.12
CA GLU A 166 6.62 -12.05 -6.58
C GLU A 166 6.64 -12.61 -7.99
N LYS A 167 7.53 -12.09 -8.86
CA LYS A 167 7.73 -12.58 -10.23
C LYS A 167 6.40 -12.69 -11.00
N GLY A 168 5.52 -11.75 -10.72
CA GLY A 168 4.18 -11.66 -11.27
C GLY A 168 3.17 -12.71 -10.83
N LYS A 169 3.49 -13.51 -9.81
CA LYS A 169 2.54 -14.39 -9.14
C LYS A 169 1.97 -13.69 -7.92
N PHE A 170 0.67 -13.90 -7.70
CA PHE A 170 -0.04 -13.41 -6.52
C PHE A 170 -0.22 -14.55 -5.53
N HIS A 171 0.13 -14.29 -4.28
CA HIS A 171 0.04 -15.21 -3.17
C HIS A 171 -0.92 -14.62 -2.12
N PRO A 172 -2.09 -15.23 -1.90
CA PRO A 172 -3.01 -14.76 -0.88
C PRO A 172 -2.38 -14.92 0.51
N GLY A 173 -2.54 -13.91 1.36
CA GLY A 173 -2.29 -14.03 2.79
C GLY A 173 -3.59 -14.28 3.55
N ASN A 174 -3.60 -13.85 4.82
CA ASN A 174 -4.77 -13.95 5.68
C ASN A 174 -5.70 -12.74 5.51
N TRP A 175 -6.96 -12.94 5.91
CA TRP A 175 -7.98 -11.92 5.92
C TRP A 175 -8.95 -12.13 7.09
N HIS A 176 -9.60 -11.05 7.50
CA HIS A 176 -10.68 -11.06 8.48
C HIS A 176 -11.81 -10.13 8.04
N ARG A 177 -13.05 -10.46 8.38
CA ARG A 177 -14.17 -9.51 8.24
C ARG A 177 -13.91 -8.30 9.14
N THR A 178 -14.14 -7.11 8.62
CA THR A 178 -13.84 -5.88 9.36
C THR A 178 -15.01 -4.91 9.47
N GLY A 179 -15.99 -4.93 8.57
CA GLY A 179 -16.99 -3.86 8.51
C GLY A 179 -16.34 -2.57 8.03
N ASP A 180 -16.80 -1.42 8.53
CA ASP A 180 -16.05 -0.17 8.40
C ASP A 180 -14.75 -0.23 9.19
N PHE A 181 -13.74 0.51 8.74
CA PHE A 181 -12.43 0.48 9.37
C PHE A 181 -11.95 1.88 9.67
N TYR A 182 -11.72 2.11 10.96
CA TYR A 182 -10.90 3.21 11.44
C TYR A 182 -9.82 2.62 12.36
N GLY A 183 -8.57 2.81 11.99
CA GLY A 183 -7.44 2.23 12.72
C GLY A 183 -6.11 2.44 12.03
N THR A 184 -5.10 1.70 12.48
CA THR A 184 -3.73 1.81 11.99
C THR A 184 -3.32 0.52 11.28
N LEU A 185 -2.67 0.66 10.13
CA LEU A 185 -2.01 -0.42 9.39
C LEU A 185 -0.50 -0.30 9.58
N ARG A 186 0.21 -1.44 9.72
CA ARG A 186 1.64 -1.45 10.03
C ARG A 186 2.37 -2.58 9.31
N PHE A 187 3.57 -2.28 8.85
CA PHE A 187 4.55 -3.24 8.34
C PHE A 187 5.78 -3.25 9.25
N VAL A 188 6.31 -4.44 9.52
CA VAL A 188 7.59 -4.62 10.22
C VAL A 188 8.45 -5.58 9.40
N ARG A 189 9.58 -5.10 8.87
CA ARG A 189 10.64 -5.96 8.33
C ARG A 189 11.57 -6.37 9.47
N THR A 190 11.88 -7.66 9.55
CA THR A 190 12.97 -8.18 10.38
C THR A 190 13.69 -9.27 9.62
N GLY A 191 14.96 -9.03 9.28
CA GLY A 191 15.79 -9.93 8.50
C GLY A 191 15.22 -10.20 7.10
N HIS A 192 14.64 -11.38 6.92
CA HIS A 192 14.12 -11.87 5.64
C HIS A 192 12.60 -12.01 5.63
N GLU A 193 11.91 -11.30 6.52
CA GLU A 193 10.47 -11.39 6.65
C GLU A 193 9.85 -10.01 6.84
N ILE A 194 8.65 -9.81 6.29
CA ILE A 194 7.81 -8.65 6.57
C ILE A 194 6.49 -9.15 7.19
N SER A 195 6.22 -8.68 8.40
CA SER A 195 4.95 -8.88 9.08
C SER A 195 3.99 -7.74 8.80
N THR A 196 2.72 -8.10 8.60
CA THR A 196 1.59 -7.17 8.41
C THR A 196 0.75 -7.17 9.68
N LEU A 197 0.50 -6.00 10.23
CA LEU A 197 -0.26 -5.83 11.46
C LEU A 197 -1.30 -4.74 11.31
N TYR A 198 -2.36 -4.83 12.10
CA TYR A 198 -3.36 -3.78 12.18
C TYR A 198 -3.88 -3.63 13.61
N LYS A 199 -4.50 -2.49 13.87
CA LYS A 199 -5.15 -2.19 15.14
C LYS A 199 -6.32 -1.26 14.89
N LYS A 200 -7.52 -1.58 15.37
CA LYS A 200 -8.66 -0.65 15.25
C LYS A 200 -8.54 0.49 16.28
N GLN A 201 -9.18 1.61 16.02
CA GLN A 201 -9.23 2.73 16.96
C GLN A 201 -9.75 2.25 18.33
N GLY A 202 -9.09 2.69 19.41
CA GLY A 202 -9.41 2.28 20.78
C GLY A 202 -8.87 0.90 21.19
N GLU A 203 -8.43 0.05 20.26
CA GLU A 203 -7.75 -1.19 20.62
C GLU A 203 -6.33 -0.90 21.15
N LYS A 204 -5.93 -1.62 22.20
CA LYS A 204 -4.61 -1.49 22.80
C LYS A 204 -3.55 -2.34 22.11
N GLN A 205 -3.94 -3.50 21.58
CA GLN A 205 -3.03 -4.52 21.06
C GLN A 205 -3.04 -4.57 19.53
N TRP A 206 -1.87 -4.78 18.95
CA TRP A 206 -1.72 -5.07 17.53
C TRP A 206 -2.18 -6.49 17.21
N ARG A 207 -2.89 -6.65 16.10
CA ARG A 207 -3.25 -7.94 15.54
C ARG A 207 -2.36 -8.20 14.33
N LYS A 208 -1.55 -9.26 14.39
CA LYS A 208 -0.76 -9.71 13.23
C LYS A 208 -1.69 -10.42 12.25
N LEU A 209 -1.67 -10.00 10.99
CA LEU A 209 -2.47 -10.61 9.94
C LEU A 209 -1.67 -11.74 9.26
N ASN A 210 -0.45 -11.45 8.80
CA ASN A 210 0.43 -12.47 8.21
C ASN A 210 1.90 -12.03 8.22
N THR A 211 2.79 -12.98 7.96
CA THR A 211 4.22 -12.76 7.73
C THR A 211 4.59 -13.32 6.36
N PHE A 212 5.33 -12.56 5.57
CA PHE A 212 5.73 -12.95 4.21
C PHE A 212 7.25 -12.94 4.04
N PRO A 213 7.79 -13.76 3.13
CA PRO A 213 9.19 -13.68 2.74
C PRO A 213 9.53 -12.29 2.18
N SER A 214 10.66 -11.76 2.63
CA SER A 214 11.24 -10.49 2.22
C SER A 214 12.66 -10.71 1.72
N THR A 215 13.15 -9.78 0.91
CA THR A 215 14.56 -9.64 0.60
C THR A 215 15.23 -8.62 1.54
N ARG A 216 16.54 -8.42 1.35
CA ARG A 216 17.25 -7.27 1.94
C ARG A 216 17.33 -6.07 0.99
N ASN A 217 16.59 -6.09 -0.11
CA ASN A 217 16.59 -4.98 -1.05
C ASN A 217 15.86 -3.78 -0.43
N ASP A 218 16.19 -2.59 -0.92
CA ASP A 218 15.50 -1.38 -0.51
C ASP A 218 14.02 -1.46 -0.87
N ALA A 219 13.20 -0.90 0.01
CA ALA A 219 11.76 -0.95 -0.13
C ALA A 219 11.17 0.46 -0.23
N ILE A 220 10.21 0.65 -1.12
CA ILE A 220 9.37 1.86 -1.15
C ILE A 220 8.04 1.57 -0.49
N VAL A 221 7.41 2.61 0.04
CA VAL A 221 6.11 2.54 0.70
C VAL A 221 5.09 3.33 -0.09
N GLY A 222 3.84 2.88 -0.10
CA GLY A 222 2.77 3.66 -0.72
C GLY A 222 1.40 3.28 -0.19
N PHE A 223 0.45 4.16 -0.42
CA PHE A 223 -0.95 3.93 -0.10
C PHE A 223 -1.84 4.42 -1.24
N ALA A 224 -2.97 3.76 -1.42
CA ALA A 224 -3.87 4.03 -2.53
C ALA A 224 -5.32 3.70 -2.19
N LEU A 225 -6.23 4.35 -2.91
CA LEU A 225 -7.64 4.05 -2.97
C LEU A 225 -8.02 3.75 -4.43
N GLN A 226 -8.76 2.67 -4.68
CA GLN A 226 -9.29 2.34 -6.00
C GLN A 226 -10.65 1.65 -5.92
N ASN A 227 -11.48 1.85 -6.95
CA ASN A 227 -12.84 1.29 -7.02
C ASN A 227 -12.94 -0.05 -7.80
N PHE A 228 -11.83 -0.75 -7.99
CA PHE A 228 -11.77 -1.96 -8.80
C PHE A 228 -10.67 -2.90 -8.34
N ILE A 229 -10.81 -4.20 -8.60
CA ILE A 229 -9.70 -5.15 -8.60
C ILE A 229 -9.20 -5.41 -10.03
N VAL A 230 -7.98 -5.94 -10.17
CA VAL A 230 -7.31 -6.18 -11.46
C VAL A 230 -8.19 -6.97 -12.46
N LYS A 231 -8.99 -7.92 -11.97
CA LYS A 231 -9.82 -8.80 -12.81
C LYS A 231 -11.04 -8.12 -13.45
N ARG A 232 -11.41 -6.92 -13.01
CA ARG A 232 -12.62 -6.23 -13.49
C ARG A 232 -12.32 -5.48 -14.79
N ASN A 233 -13.10 -5.79 -15.83
CA ASN A 233 -12.93 -5.26 -17.19
C ASN A 233 -13.96 -4.19 -17.56
N SER A 234 -15.02 -4.01 -16.78
CA SER A 234 -15.98 -2.91 -16.89
C SER A 234 -16.52 -2.51 -15.51
N ILE A 235 -16.89 -1.25 -15.37
CA ILE A 235 -17.42 -0.67 -14.13
C ILE A 235 -18.29 0.55 -14.47
N THR A 236 -19.39 0.76 -13.74
CA THR A 236 -20.17 2.00 -13.86
C THR A 236 -19.83 2.98 -12.74
N ALA A 237 -19.55 2.49 -11.52
CA ALA A 237 -19.22 3.28 -10.34
C ALA A 237 -20.16 4.51 -10.19
N LYS A 238 -21.42 4.26 -9.83
CA LYS A 238 -22.45 5.28 -9.60
C LYS A 238 -22.21 6.13 -8.34
N SER A 239 -21.22 5.77 -7.52
CA SER A 239 -20.91 6.45 -6.26
C SER A 239 -19.40 6.54 -6.08
N SER A 240 -18.93 7.60 -5.43
CA SER A 240 -17.52 7.76 -5.04
C SER A 240 -17.25 7.11 -3.70
N ILE A 241 -16.07 6.52 -3.52
CA ILE A 241 -15.55 6.11 -2.21
C ILE A 241 -14.48 7.11 -1.75
N ILE A 242 -14.33 7.24 -0.44
CA ILE A 242 -13.38 8.15 0.19
C ILE A 242 -12.56 7.36 1.20
N ALA A 243 -11.26 7.60 1.20
CA ALA A 243 -10.35 7.15 2.24
C ALA A 243 -9.58 8.35 2.78
N LYS A 244 -9.31 8.29 4.08
CA LYS A 244 -8.40 9.22 4.75
C LYS A 244 -7.17 8.46 5.22
N PHE A 245 -6.02 9.07 5.07
CA PHE A 245 -4.75 8.63 5.62
C PHE A 245 -4.18 9.76 6.45
N ASP A 246 -3.66 9.41 7.61
CA ASP A 246 -3.10 10.35 8.57
C ASP A 246 -1.95 9.66 9.32
N ASN A 247 -1.15 10.46 10.02
CA ASN A 247 -0.22 10.00 11.04
C ASN A 247 0.72 8.91 10.51
N PHE A 248 1.21 9.09 9.27
CA PHE A 248 2.19 8.19 8.68
C PHE A 248 3.51 8.31 9.46
N LYS A 249 4.02 7.19 9.94
CA LYS A 249 5.24 7.13 10.75
C LYS A 249 6.17 6.05 10.27
N ILE A 250 7.45 6.38 10.28
CA ILE A 250 8.53 5.42 10.31
C ILE A 250 8.95 5.31 11.78
N ASN A 251 8.37 4.34 12.49
CA ASN A 251 8.66 4.09 13.90
C ASN A 251 10.10 3.58 14.11
N ALA A 252 10.69 2.97 13.08
CA ALA A 252 12.10 2.60 13.02
C ALA A 252 12.50 2.31 11.57
N ALA A 253 13.72 2.64 11.19
CA ALA A 253 14.35 2.12 9.98
C ALA A 253 15.87 2.12 10.17
N GLN A 254 16.56 1.02 9.81
CA GLN A 254 18.03 1.01 9.81
C GLN A 254 18.56 2.14 8.91
N GLU A 255 17.89 2.35 7.77
CA GLU A 255 18.30 3.29 6.74
C GLU A 255 17.10 3.88 5.99
N ILE A 256 17.12 5.21 5.82
CA ILE A 256 16.19 5.96 4.96
C ILE A 256 17.02 6.58 3.84
N ILE A 257 16.54 6.42 2.60
CA ILE A 257 17.25 6.67 1.36
C ILE A 257 16.58 7.83 0.64
N GLU A 258 17.17 9.02 0.62
CA GLU A 258 16.59 10.23 0.01
C GLU A 258 17.42 10.75 -1.21
N GLU A 259 18.09 9.91 -2.02
CA GLU A 259 18.50 10.34 -3.38
C GLU A 259 17.29 10.29 -4.35
N GLU A 260 17.24 11.20 -5.33
CA GLU A 260 16.19 11.25 -6.38
C GLU A 260 16.06 9.91 -7.12
N ILE A 261 14.82 9.43 -7.32
CA ILE A 261 14.49 8.19 -8.05
C ILE A 261 14.49 8.39 -9.56
#